data_AF-A0A8C6Y2S7-F1
#
_entry.id   AF-A0A8C6Y2S7-F1
#
_cell.length_a   1.000
_cell.length_b   1.000
_cell.length_c   1.000
_cell.angle_alpha   90.00
_cell.angle_beta   90.00
_cell.angle_gamma   90.00
#
_symmetry.space_group_name_H-M   'P 1'
#
loop_
_entity.id
_entity.type
_entity.pdbx_description
1 polymer ?
#
loop_
_entity_poly.entity_id
_entity_poly.type
_entity_poly.pdbx_seq_one_letter_code
_entity_poly.pdbx_strand_id
1 'polypeptide(L)' 'MAAAALEEMNLKLYFLIARFLAAGPCRKAAEVLVQELEQYQLLPKRLDWEGKEHYRRYEDLVRYS' A
#
# COMPACT_ATOMS: atom_id res chain seq x y z
N MET A 1 -0.28 -16.81 12.77
CA MET A 1 1.16 -16.61 12.51
C MET A 1 1.47 -16.61 11.00
N ALA A 2 1.35 -17.73 10.27
CA ALA A 2 1.68 -17.78 8.84
C ALA A 2 0.77 -16.93 7.93
N ALA A 3 -0.54 -16.90 8.20
CA ALA A 3 -1.50 -16.12 7.40
C ALA A 3 -1.25 -14.60 7.46
N ALA A 4 -0.93 -14.07 8.64
CA ALA A 4 -0.64 -12.65 8.83
C ALA A 4 0.64 -12.21 8.10
N ALA A 5 1.66 -13.07 8.06
CA ALA A 5 2.90 -12.79 7.32
C ALA A 5 2.68 -12.80 5.80
N LEU A 6 1.83 -13.70 5.30
CA LEU A 6 1.44 -13.72 3.89
C LEU A 6 0.64 -12.47 3.50
N GLU A 7 -0.25 -12.03 4.38
CA GLU A 7 -1.03 -10.82 4.18
C GLU A 7 -0.15 -9.58 4.14
N GLU A 8 0.80 -9.44 5.07
CA GLU A 8 1.79 -8.35 5.06
C GLU A 8 2.61 -8.33 3.75
N MET A 9 3.01 -9.51 3.25
CA MET A 9 3.74 -9.63 2.00
C MET A 9 2.89 -9.21 0.80
N ASN A 10 1.62 -9.58 0.76
CA ASN A 10 0.69 -9.18 -0.30
C ASN A 10 0.49 -7.66 -0.31
N LEU A 11 0.28 -7.02 0.85
CA LEU A 11 0.13 -5.56 0.97
C LEU A 11 1.37 -4.82 0.44
N LYS A 12 2.57 -5.33 0.77
CA LYS A 12 3.84 -4.79 0.24
C LYS A 12 3.93 -4.94 -1.27
N LEU A 13 3.54 -6.09 -1.81
CA LEU A 13 3.57 -6.34 -3.25
C LEU A 13 2.64 -5.40 -4.02
N TYR A 14 1.41 -5.23 -3.54
CA TYR A 14 0.45 -4.29 -4.13
C TYR A 14 0.98 -2.86 -4.18
N PHE A 15 1.58 -2.39 -3.08
CA PHE A 15 2.22 -1.07 -3.03
C PHE A 15 3.34 -0.93 -4.08
N LEU A 16 4.21 -1.94 -4.20
CA LEU A 16 5.30 -1.93 -5.17
C LEU A 16 4.79 -1.94 -6.62
N ILE A 17 3.73 -2.69 -6.92
CA ILE A 17 3.10 -2.70 -8.24
C ILE A 17 2.52 -1.33 -8.56
N ALA A 18 1.78 -0.72 -7.62
CA ALA A 18 1.24 0.63 -7.80
C ALA A 18 2.37 1.64 -8.08
N ARG A 19 3.48 1.55 -7.34
CA ARG A 19 4.66 2.42 -7.54
C ARG A 19 5.33 2.19 -8.89
N PHE A 20 5.47 0.94 -9.31
CA PHE A 20 6.02 0.57 -10.61
C PHE A 20 5.17 1.11 -11.76
N LEU A 21 3.84 0.93 -11.68
CA LEU A 21 2.91 1.42 -12.71
C LEU A 21 2.88 2.95 -12.77
N ALA A 22 2.95 3.63 -11.61
CA ALA A 22 2.97 5.09 -11.53
C ALA A 22 4.23 5.71 -12.15
N ALA A 23 5.38 5.03 -12.01
CA ALA A 23 6.64 5.44 -12.63
C ALA A 23 6.70 5.13 -14.15
N GLY A 24 5.83 4.25 -14.64
CA GLY A 24 5.78 3.79 -16.03
C GLY A 24 4.74 4.51 -16.90
N PRO A 25 4.48 3.99 -18.12
CA PRO A 25 3.43 4.50 -19.01
C PRO A 25 2.01 4.19 -18.51
N CYS A 26 1.88 3.23 -17.59
CA CYS A 26 0.60 2.71 -17.09
C CYS A 26 0.00 3.52 -15.93
N ARG A 27 0.07 4.85 -15.99
CA ARG A 27 -0.37 5.74 -14.88
C ARG A 27 -1.85 5.58 -14.53
N LYS A 28 -2.72 5.44 -15.52
CA LYS A 28 -4.16 5.19 -15.30
C LYS A 28 -4.43 3.90 -14.54
N ALA A 29 -3.65 2.84 -14.83
CA ALA A 29 -3.76 1.58 -14.11
C ALA A 29 -3.26 1.72 -12.67
N ALA A 30 -2.22 2.54 -12.44
CA ALA A 30 -1.75 2.85 -11.10
C ALA A 30 -2.81 3.60 -10.28
N GLU A 31 -3.49 4.59 -10.87
CA GLU A 31 -4.55 5.35 -10.20
C GLU A 31 -5.72 4.45 -9.77
N VAL A 32 -6.20 3.58 -10.65
CA VAL A 32 -7.27 2.63 -10.33
C VAL A 32 -6.82 1.67 -9.23
N LEU A 33 -5.60 1.13 -9.33
CA LEU A 33 -5.07 0.24 -8.30
C LEU A 33 -4.96 0.93 -6.95
N VAL A 34 -4.48 2.19 -6.90
CA VAL A 34 -4.40 2.96 -5.66
C VAL A 34 -5.79 3.17 -5.04
N GLN A 35 -6.79 3.51 -5.85
CA GLN A 35 -8.17 3.67 -5.37
C GLN A 35 -8.73 2.38 -4.77
N GLU A 36 -8.51 1.24 -5.43
CA GLU A 36 -8.92 -0.07 -4.90
C GLU A 36 -8.18 -0.40 -3.60
N LEU A 37 -6.86 -0.14 -3.53
CA LEU A 37 -6.08 -0.38 -2.32
C LEU A 37 -6.55 0.48 -1.13
N GLU A 38 -6.97 1.73 -1.38
CA GLU A 38 -7.55 2.58 -0.34
C GLU A 38 -8.95 2.13 0.06
N GLN A 39 -9.80 1.74 -0.91
CA GLN A 39 -11.16 1.25 -0.67
C GLN A 39 -11.17 -0.03 0.17
N TYR A 40 -10.27 -0.97 -0.12
CA TYR A 40 -10.13 -2.23 0.61
C TYR A 40 -9.17 -2.14 1.80
N GLN A 41 -8.61 -0.97 2.08
CA GLN A 41 -7.61 -0.75 3.15
C GLN A 41 -6.41 -1.71 3.06
N LEU A 42 -6.00 -2.04 1.84
CA LEU A 42 -4.90 -2.96 1.52
C LEU A 42 -3.53 -2.25 1.47
N LEU A 43 -3.43 -1.05 2.01
CA LEU A 43 -2.16 -0.35 2.14
C LEU A 43 -1.44 -0.77 3.43
N PRO A 44 -0.09 -0.86 3.41
CA PRO A 44 0.69 -1.14 4.60
C PRO A 44 0.36 -0.18 5.74
N LYS A 45 -0.15 -0.72 6.84
CA LYS A 45 -0.48 0.06 8.04
C LYS A 45 0.80 0.51 8.75
N ARG A 46 0.75 1.65 9.43
CA ARG A 46 1.84 2.07 10.34
C ARG A 46 1.53 1.58 11.74
N LEU A 47 2.55 1.10 12.44
CA LEU A 47 2.52 0.99 13.89
C LEU A 47 3.05 2.30 14.46
N ASP A 48 2.26 2.93 15.31
CA ASP A 48 2.71 4.06 16.10
C ASP A 48 3.63 3.59 17.24
N TRP A 49 4.26 4.55 17.93
CA TRP A 49 5.13 4.27 19.09
C TRP A 49 4.37 3.62 20.26
N GLU A 50 3.04 3.77 20.30
CA GLU A 50 2.14 3.07 21.22
C GLU A 50 1.66 1.69 20.69
N GLY A 51 2.11 1.26 19.51
CA GLY A 51 1.73 -0.03 18.91
C GLY A 51 0.34 -0.05 18.27
N LYS A 52 -0.28 1.11 18.02
CA LYS A 52 -1.57 1.20 17.32
C LYS A 52 -1.38 1.21 15.81
N GLU A 53 -2.28 0.54 15.10
CA GLU A 53 -2.32 0.54 13.65
C GLU A 53 -3.04 1.78 13.11
N HIS A 54 -2.37 2.52 12.24
CA HIS A 54 -2.95 3.67 11.56
C HIS A 54 -3.04 3.41 10.05
N TYR A 55 -4.24 3.61 9.51
CA TYR A 55 -4.49 3.63 8.07
C TYR A 55 -3.77 4.83 7.45
N ARG A 56 -3.13 4.61 6.30
CA ARG A 56 -2.45 5.67 5.54
C ARG A 56 -2.96 5.72 4.12
N ARG A 57 -2.90 6.91 3.53
CA ARG A 57 -3.14 7.09 2.10
C ARG A 57 -1.90 6.71 1.30
N TYR A 58 -2.09 6.36 0.04
CA TYR A 58 -0.98 5.98 -0.82
C TYR A 58 0.03 7.13 -0.98
N GLU A 59 -0.44 8.37 -1.07
CA GLU A 59 0.40 9.57 -1.16
C GLU A 59 1.35 9.73 0.03
N ASP A 60 0.91 9.32 1.23
CA ASP A 60 1.73 9.35 2.44
C ASP A 60 2.83 8.29 2.43
N LEU A 61 2.67 7.20 1.66
CA LEU A 61 3.71 6.18 1.52
C LEU A 61 4.77 6.60 0.50
N VAL A 62 4.37 7.30 -0.56
CA VAL A 62 5.28 7.78 -1.61
C VAL A 62 6.15 8.92 -1.12
N ARG A 63 5.65 9.81 -0.26
CA ARG A 63 6.39 10.98 0.24
C ARG A 63 7.62 10.69 1.08
N TYR A 64 7.73 9.51 1.67
CA TYR A 64 8.81 9.15 2.59
C TYR A 64 9.67 7.96 2.12
N SER A 65 9.50 7.49 0.87
CA SER A 65 10.20 6.32 0.30
C SER A 65 11.26 6.68 -0.73
#